data_AF-A0A2W7RFS3-F1
#
_entry.id   AF-A0A2W7RFS3-F1
#
_cell.length_a   1.000
_cell.length_b   1.000
_cell.length_c   1.000
_cell.angle_alpha   90.00
_cell.angle_beta   90.00
_cell.angle_gamma   90.00
#
_symmetry.space_group_name_H-M   'P 1'
#
loop_
_entity.id
_entity.type
_entity.pdbx_description
1 polymer ?
#
loop_
_entity_poly.entity_id
_entity_poly.type
_entity_poly.pdbx_seq_one_letter_code
_entity_poly.pdbx_strand_id
1 'polypeptide(L)'
;MFILTPSTVVNARALRRCTATGVMRRAGTLVFPRKLMLSPTFWRLMLDSSLVRHALILAPIPIAMLLMPEFAEIGLAVAPVLLLAALIVEGNVLPVTARPGEDDHVDRGLDMLSQRGRAILTRIAAGRGMMKGRLVLVVEQSDMARLRPLTFVSVQDAETRAVLDLTPEERAMLREGLFDRGFDEGALLRINLVQKKPLRSVALEASSISAHARLAGMARRTLSARG
;
A
#
# COMPACT_ATOMS: atom_id res chain seq x y z
N MET A 1 -0.71 6.87 -0.05
CA MET A 1 -0.21 5.91 0.93
C MET A 1 -1.20 5.62 2.05
N PHE A 2 -1.40 4.34 2.38
CA PHE A 2 -2.21 3.85 3.49
C PHE A 2 -1.31 3.08 4.47
N ILE A 3 -1.31 3.45 5.75
CA ILE A 3 -0.51 2.78 6.77
C ILE A 3 -1.36 1.74 7.47
N LEU A 4 -0.91 0.50 7.38
CA LEU A 4 -1.53 -0.68 7.95
C LEU A 4 -1.04 -0.90 9.37
N THR A 5 -1.96 -0.74 10.32
CA THR A 5 -1.77 -1.03 11.74
C THR A 5 -3.05 -1.63 12.33
N PRO A 6 -3.01 -2.52 13.33
CA PRO A 6 -4.19 -3.06 14.01
C PRO A 6 -5.27 -2.03 14.35
N SER A 7 -4.88 -0.84 14.80
CA SER A 7 -5.80 0.26 15.13
C SER A 7 -6.50 0.93 13.91
N THR A 8 -6.00 0.73 12.69
CA THR A 8 -6.55 1.34 11.45
C THR A 8 -7.50 0.42 10.69
N VAL A 9 -7.54 -0.87 11.01
CA VAL A 9 -8.29 -1.88 10.27
C VAL A 9 -9.51 -2.35 11.08
N VAL A 10 -10.63 -2.60 10.41
CA VAL A 10 -11.84 -3.14 11.07
C VAL A 10 -11.56 -4.51 11.68
N ASN A 11 -10.90 -5.40 10.93
CA ASN A 11 -10.55 -6.74 11.37
C ASN A 11 -9.05 -6.88 11.67
N ALA A 12 -8.63 -6.54 12.89
CA ALA A 12 -7.24 -6.69 13.32
C ALA A 12 -6.74 -8.16 13.29
N ARG A 13 -7.64 -9.16 13.36
CA ARG A 13 -7.26 -10.58 13.24
C ARG A 13 -6.83 -10.93 11.81
N ALA A 14 -7.28 -10.20 10.79
CA ALA A 14 -6.82 -10.39 9.42
C ALA A 14 -5.32 -10.08 9.29
N LEU A 15 -4.83 -9.07 10.01
CA LEU A 15 -3.41 -8.70 10.02
C LEU A 15 -2.53 -9.75 10.72
N ARG A 16 -3.06 -10.52 11.67
CA ARG A 16 -2.32 -11.64 12.30
C ARG A 16 -2.04 -12.79 11.34
N ARG A 17 -2.82 -12.93 10.27
CA ARG A 17 -2.62 -13.94 9.22
C ARG A 17 -1.85 -13.40 8.01
N CYS A 18 -1.64 -12.09 7.94
CA CYS A 18 -0.86 -11.46 6.89
C CYS A 18 0.61 -11.69 7.16
N THR A 19 1.14 -12.80 6.66
CA THR A 19 2.59 -13.05 6.63
C THR A 19 3.29 -12.01 5.73
N ALA A 20 4.59 -11.79 5.96
CA ALA A 20 5.53 -10.89 5.27
C ALA A 20 5.56 -10.89 3.71
N THR A 21 4.66 -11.62 3.04
CA THR A 21 4.53 -11.80 1.59
C THR A 21 3.46 -10.88 0.94
N GLY A 22 3.14 -9.75 1.56
CA GLY A 22 2.14 -8.81 1.04
C GLY A 22 0.77 -9.02 1.68
N VAL A 23 0.21 -7.90 2.14
CA VAL A 23 -1.11 -7.80 2.76
C VAL A 23 -2.19 -7.79 1.68
N MET A 24 -1.92 -7.22 0.51
CA MET A 24 -2.87 -7.13 -0.59
C MET A 24 -2.94 -8.42 -1.41
N ARG A 25 -1.78 -9.02 -1.76
CA ARG A 25 -1.73 -10.20 -2.64
C ARG A 25 -2.28 -11.49 -2.05
N ARG A 26 -2.24 -11.65 -0.72
CA ARG A 26 -2.75 -12.86 -0.04
C ARG A 26 -4.16 -12.69 0.50
N ALA A 27 -4.60 -11.45 0.68
CA ALA A 27 -5.94 -11.14 1.13
C ALA A 27 -6.79 -10.68 -0.06
N GLY A 28 -7.40 -11.64 -0.76
CA GLY A 28 -8.71 -11.38 -1.37
C GLY A 28 -9.76 -10.89 -0.34
N THR A 29 -9.37 -10.80 0.94
CA THR A 29 -10.05 -10.12 2.03
C THR A 29 -9.65 -8.65 2.06
N LEU A 30 -10.51 -7.78 1.52
CA LEU A 30 -10.43 -6.33 1.67
C LEU A 30 -10.11 -5.95 3.12
N VAL A 31 -8.91 -5.41 3.33
CA VAL A 31 -8.51 -4.81 4.61
C VAL A 31 -9.26 -3.48 4.73
N PHE A 32 -10.48 -3.56 5.24
CA PHE A 32 -11.35 -2.38 5.34
C PHE A 32 -10.83 -1.42 6.42
N PRO A 33 -10.65 -0.13 6.07
CA PRO A 33 -10.14 0.85 7.01
C PRO A 33 -11.25 1.30 7.98
N ARG A 34 -10.98 1.25 9.29
CA ARG A 34 -12.00 1.36 10.35
C ARG A 34 -12.66 2.74 10.49
N LYS A 35 -11.94 3.81 10.17
CA LYS A 35 -12.41 5.21 10.34
C LYS A 35 -12.52 5.97 9.02
N LEU A 36 -12.44 5.28 7.88
CA LEU A 36 -12.25 5.93 6.58
C LEU A 36 -13.38 5.68 5.58
N MET A 37 -14.55 5.14 5.97
CA MET A 37 -15.63 4.74 5.05
C MET A 37 -16.13 5.85 4.08
N LEU A 38 -15.81 7.12 4.31
CA LEU A 38 -16.11 8.25 3.40
C LEU A 38 -14.89 9.08 2.98
N SER A 39 -13.68 8.60 3.29
CA SER A 39 -12.45 9.32 2.95
C SER A 39 -12.05 9.13 1.49
N PRO A 40 -11.23 10.04 0.93
CA PRO A 40 -10.65 9.87 -0.41
C PRO A 40 -9.89 8.55 -0.56
N THR A 41 -9.25 8.05 0.50
CA THR A 41 -8.52 6.78 0.50
C THR A 41 -9.46 5.58 0.39
N PHE A 42 -10.66 5.64 1.00
CA PHE A 42 -11.66 4.60 0.83
C PHE A 42 -12.22 4.59 -0.59
N TRP A 43 -12.52 5.75 -1.17
CA TRP A 43 -12.92 5.82 -2.58
C TRP A 43 -11.83 5.29 -3.50
N ARG A 44 -10.55 5.58 -3.21
CA ARG A 44 -9.41 4.98 -3.94
C ARG A 44 -9.35 3.46 -3.77
N LEU A 45 -9.57 2.94 -2.56
CA LEU A 45 -9.62 1.48 -2.28
C LEU A 45 -10.82 0.81 -2.96
N MET A 46 -11.97 1.47 -3.04
CA MET A 46 -13.16 0.98 -3.73
C MET A 46 -12.95 0.96 -5.24
N LEU A 47 -12.37 2.01 -5.81
CA LEU A 47 -11.95 2.05 -7.21
C LEU A 47 -10.86 1.01 -7.53
N ASP A 48 -10.05 0.63 -6.54
CA ASP A 48 -9.07 -0.45 -6.63
C ASP A 48 -9.73 -1.85 -6.61
N SER A 49 -10.99 -1.95 -6.16
CA SER A 49 -11.68 -3.23 -6.14
C SER A 49 -12.05 -3.69 -7.55
N SER A 50 -11.68 -4.92 -7.87
CA SER A 50 -12.06 -5.58 -9.13
C SER A 50 -13.60 -5.50 -9.32
N LEU A 51 -14.39 -5.70 -8.27
CA LEU A 51 -15.85 -5.63 -8.33
C LEU A 51 -16.38 -4.28 -8.82
N VAL A 52 -15.94 -3.16 -8.25
CA VAL A 52 -16.43 -1.83 -8.65
C VAL A 52 -15.98 -1.51 -10.09
N ARG A 53 -14.76 -1.92 -10.46
CA ARG A 53 -14.25 -1.71 -11.81
C ARG A 53 -15.05 -2.49 -12.84
N HIS A 54 -15.29 -3.78 -12.61
CA HIS A 54 -16.12 -4.62 -13.47
C HIS A 54 -17.56 -4.11 -13.51
N ALA A 55 -18.12 -3.71 -12.36
CA ALA A 55 -19.45 -3.13 -12.30
C ALA A 55 -19.52 -1.81 -13.09
N LEU A 56 -18.49 -0.96 -13.08
CA LEU A 56 -18.45 0.28 -13.84
C LEU A 56 -18.32 0.03 -15.34
N ILE A 57 -17.53 -0.96 -15.75
CA ILE A 57 -17.41 -1.36 -17.16
C ILE A 57 -18.73 -1.95 -17.67
N LEU A 58 -19.43 -2.72 -16.83
CA LEU A 58 -20.74 -3.30 -17.14
C LEU A 58 -21.89 -2.31 -16.97
N ALA A 59 -21.71 -1.23 -16.21
CA ALA A 59 -22.75 -0.25 -15.85
C ALA A 59 -23.53 0.33 -17.04
N PRO A 60 -22.93 0.56 -18.23
CA PRO A 60 -23.68 1.01 -19.39
C PRO A 60 -24.83 0.06 -19.79
N ILE A 61 -24.71 -1.24 -19.51
CA ILE A 61 -25.73 -2.24 -19.86
C ILE A 61 -27.02 -2.05 -19.03
N PRO A 62 -27.01 -2.13 -17.68
CA PRO A 62 -28.22 -1.91 -16.90
C PRO A 62 -28.74 -0.47 -17.04
N ILE A 63 -27.86 0.53 -17.26
CA ILE A 63 -28.28 1.91 -17.53
C ILE A 63 -29.03 2.00 -18.87
N ALA A 64 -28.52 1.37 -19.93
CA ALA A 64 -29.19 1.30 -21.22
C ALA A 64 -30.51 0.53 -21.13
N MET A 65 -30.56 -0.58 -20.38
CA MET A 65 -31.81 -1.33 -20.14
C MET A 65 -32.85 -0.49 -19.40
N LEU A 66 -32.44 0.39 -18.49
CA LEU A 66 -33.34 1.27 -17.74
C LEU A 66 -33.85 2.45 -18.59
N LEU A 67 -33.00 3.02 -19.45
CA LEU A 67 -33.32 4.18 -20.28
C LEU A 67 -34.04 3.80 -21.58
N MET A 68 -33.75 2.63 -22.16
CA MET A 68 -34.30 2.19 -23.45
C MET A 68 -34.66 0.68 -23.37
N PRO A 69 -35.83 0.34 -22.78
CA PRO A 69 -36.22 -1.04 -22.51
C PRO A 69 -36.33 -1.92 -23.78
N GLU A 70 -36.64 -1.31 -24.92
CA GLU A 70 -36.79 -1.98 -26.22
C GLU A 70 -35.48 -2.54 -26.80
N PHE A 71 -34.31 -2.10 -26.31
CA PHE A 71 -33.00 -2.64 -26.70
C PHE A 71 -32.40 -3.61 -25.66
N ALA A 72 -33.15 -3.94 -24.60
CA ALA A 72 -32.67 -4.76 -23.50
C ALA A 72 -32.25 -6.18 -23.94
N GLU A 73 -32.96 -6.77 -24.89
CA GLU A 73 -32.67 -8.11 -25.43
C GLU A 73 -31.34 -8.14 -26.21
N ILE A 74 -31.04 -7.07 -26.96
CA ILE A 74 -29.77 -6.91 -27.68
C ILE A 74 -28.63 -6.69 -26.69
N GLY A 75 -28.85 -5.91 -25.63
CA GLY A 75 -27.86 -5.66 -24.57
C GLY A 75 -27.43 -6.94 -23.85
N LEU A 76 -28.37 -7.86 -23.58
CA LEU A 76 -28.09 -9.11 -22.89
C LEU A 76 -27.22 -10.07 -23.73
N ALA A 77 -27.44 -10.10 -25.05
CA ALA A 77 -26.67 -10.93 -25.97
C ALA A 77 -25.21 -10.47 -26.13
N VAL A 78 -24.95 -9.16 -26.03
CA VAL A 78 -23.62 -8.58 -26.22
C VAL A 78 -22.82 -8.51 -24.90
N ALA A 79 -23.48 -8.64 -23.74
CA ALA A 79 -22.85 -8.56 -22.43
C ALA A 79 -21.64 -9.50 -22.23
N PRO A 80 -21.66 -10.79 -22.65
CA PRO A 80 -20.51 -11.67 -22.52
C PRO A 80 -19.31 -11.24 -23.38
N VAL A 81 -19.57 -10.67 -24.56
CA VAL A 81 -18.53 -10.17 -25.47
C VAL A 81 -17.87 -8.91 -24.90
N LEU A 82 -18.67 -8.00 -24.33
CA LEU A 82 -18.16 -6.81 -23.63
C LEU A 82 -17.36 -7.19 -22.38
N LEU A 83 -17.83 -8.19 -21.62
CA LEU A 83 -17.09 -8.72 -20.47
C LEU A 83 -15.76 -9.32 -20.90
N LEU A 84 -15.73 -10.11 -21.98
CA LEU A 84 -14.51 -10.70 -22.51
C LEU A 84 -13.53 -9.62 -23.02
N ALA A 85 -14.04 -8.63 -23.76
CA ALA A 85 -13.24 -7.50 -24.23
C ALA A 85 -12.65 -6.69 -23.06
N ALA A 86 -13.45 -6.47 -22.01
CA ALA A 86 -12.99 -5.83 -20.77
C ALA A 86 -11.85 -6.62 -20.11
N LEU A 87 -12.00 -7.94 -19.97
CA LEU A 87 -10.97 -8.81 -19.39
C LEU A 87 -9.68 -8.85 -20.23
N ILE A 88 -9.79 -8.82 -21.55
CA ILE A 88 -8.64 -8.79 -22.47
C ILE A 88 -7.92 -7.45 -22.40
N VAL A 89 -8.65 -6.33 -22.40
CA VAL A 89 -8.08 -4.98 -22.23
C VAL A 89 -7.43 -4.85 -20.86
N GLU A 90 -8.06 -5.40 -19.84
CA GLU A 90 -7.55 -5.36 -18.47
C GLU A 90 -6.28 -6.19 -18.29
N GLY A 91 -6.21 -7.38 -18.91
CA GLY A 91 -5.05 -8.26 -18.88
C GLY A 91 -3.88 -7.82 -19.75
N ASN A 92 -4.15 -7.23 -20.93
CA ASN A 92 -3.12 -6.98 -21.96
C ASN A 92 -2.84 -5.50 -22.27
N VAL A 93 -3.76 -4.56 -22.00
CA VAL A 93 -3.64 -3.14 -22.40
C VAL A 93 -3.37 -2.20 -21.22
N LEU A 94 -3.57 -2.69 -19.98
CA LEU A 94 -3.30 -1.93 -18.76
C LEU A 94 -1.89 -2.05 -18.14
N PRO A 95 -0.97 -2.98 -18.50
CA PRO A 95 0.37 -2.92 -17.93
C PRO A 95 1.09 -1.70 -18.53
N VAL A 96 1.38 -0.71 -17.69
CA VAL A 96 2.34 0.34 -18.06
C VAL A 96 3.69 -0.35 -18.22
N THR A 97 4.08 -0.59 -19.46
CA THR A 97 5.43 -1.03 -19.81
C THR A 97 6.39 0.07 -19.41
N ALA A 98 7.41 -0.28 -18.62
CA ALA A 98 8.51 0.62 -18.33
C ALA A 98 9.08 1.20 -19.63
N ARG A 99 9.38 2.49 -19.65
CA ARG A 99 10.00 3.10 -20.82
C ARG A 99 11.47 2.66 -20.87
N PRO A 100 12.02 2.35 -22.06
CA PRO A 100 13.44 2.06 -22.21
C PRO A 100 14.29 3.24 -21.70
N GLY A 101 15.26 2.97 -20.82
CA GLY A 101 16.16 4.00 -20.23
C GLY A 101 15.80 4.45 -18.80
N GLU A 102 14.78 3.86 -18.17
CA GLU A 102 14.40 4.17 -16.78
C GLU A 102 15.21 3.37 -15.72
N ASP A 103 16.12 2.49 -16.17
CA ASP A 103 16.88 1.56 -15.34
C ASP A 103 17.88 2.28 -14.40
N ASP A 104 18.53 3.35 -14.85
CA ASP A 104 19.51 4.11 -14.05
C ASP A 104 18.89 4.81 -12.83
N HIS A 105 17.58 5.01 -12.83
CA HIS A 105 16.83 5.60 -11.72
C HIS A 105 16.35 4.57 -10.70
N VAL A 106 16.43 3.27 -11.03
CA VAL A 106 15.91 2.19 -10.20
C VAL A 106 16.73 2.05 -8.91
N ASP A 107 18.04 1.89 -9.04
CA ASP A 107 18.91 1.66 -7.90
C ASP A 107 18.90 2.86 -6.95
N ARG A 108 18.95 4.08 -7.50
CA ARG A 108 18.85 5.32 -6.71
C ARG A 108 17.54 5.40 -5.94
N GLY A 109 16.42 5.05 -6.57
CA GLY A 109 15.12 5.07 -5.89
C GLY A 109 15.02 4.01 -4.79
N LEU A 110 15.58 2.82 -5.02
CA LEU A 110 15.62 1.76 -4.01
C LEU A 110 16.54 2.12 -2.84
N ASP A 111 17.67 2.78 -3.10
CA ASP A 111 18.56 3.29 -2.07
C ASP A 111 17.88 4.37 -1.23
N MET A 112 17.17 5.31 -1.86
CA MET A 112 16.38 6.31 -1.14
C MET A 112 15.31 5.66 -0.26
N LEU A 113 14.57 4.68 -0.78
CA LEU A 113 13.58 3.93 -0.01
C LEU A 113 14.22 3.20 1.19
N SER A 114 15.36 2.56 0.96
CA SER A 114 16.11 1.81 1.97
C SER A 114 16.64 2.74 3.07
N GLN A 115 17.25 3.86 2.70
CA GLN A 115 17.78 4.86 3.63
C GLN A 115 16.66 5.49 4.47
N ARG A 116 15.59 5.98 3.83
CA ARG A 116 14.44 6.58 4.52
C ARG A 116 13.72 5.57 5.41
N GLY A 117 13.52 4.35 4.90
CA GLY A 117 12.93 3.25 5.65
C GLY A 117 13.73 2.93 6.91
N ARG A 118 15.05 2.77 6.82
CA ARG A 118 15.93 2.54 7.98
C ARG A 118 15.92 3.70 8.96
N ALA A 119 15.94 4.94 8.49
CA ALA A 119 15.88 6.12 9.37
C ALA A 119 14.57 6.15 10.18
N ILE A 120 13.43 5.87 9.54
CA ILE A 120 12.13 5.81 10.22
C ILE A 120 12.07 4.63 11.20
N LEU A 121 12.48 3.43 10.77
CA LEU A 121 12.53 2.26 11.65
C LEU A 121 13.42 2.50 12.86
N THR A 122 14.54 3.22 12.69
CA THR A 122 15.45 3.58 13.79
C THR A 122 14.74 4.46 14.80
N ARG A 123 13.99 5.47 14.34
CA ARG A 123 13.20 6.36 15.20
C ARG A 123 12.10 5.60 15.94
N ILE A 124 11.38 4.69 15.27
CA ILE A 124 10.33 3.86 15.87
C ILE A 124 10.93 2.94 16.94
N ALA A 125 11.97 2.17 16.60
CA ALA A 125 12.61 1.26 17.55
C ALA A 125 13.25 2.00 18.74
N ALA A 126 13.89 3.15 18.50
CA ALA A 126 14.43 4.01 19.54
C ALA A 126 13.34 4.57 20.47
N GLY A 127 12.25 5.12 19.91
CA GLY A 127 11.13 5.63 20.70
C GLY A 127 10.40 4.56 21.50
N ARG A 128 10.44 3.31 21.03
CA ARG A 128 9.92 2.14 21.75
C ARG A 128 10.90 1.54 22.75
N GLY A 129 12.15 2.02 22.79
CA GLY A 129 13.18 1.47 23.69
C GLY A 129 13.59 0.04 23.33
N MET A 130 13.48 -0.36 22.07
CA MET A 130 13.82 -1.71 21.64
C MET A 130 15.33 -1.96 21.78
N MET A 131 15.67 -3.05 22.47
CA MET A 131 17.07 -3.48 22.68
C MET A 131 17.44 -4.70 21.83
N LYS A 132 16.45 -5.54 21.49
CA LYS A 132 16.58 -6.76 20.70
C LYS A 132 15.39 -6.88 19.74
N GLY A 133 15.51 -7.78 18.78
CA GLY A 133 14.52 -8.00 17.74
C GLY A 133 14.78 -7.18 16.48
N ARG A 134 14.06 -7.54 15.42
CA ARG A 134 14.23 -6.98 14.08
C ARG A 134 12.92 -6.43 13.57
N LEU A 135 12.94 -5.19 13.08
CA LEU A 135 11.79 -4.58 12.42
C LEU A 135 11.94 -4.70 10.90
N VAL A 136 10.82 -4.90 10.23
CA VAL A 136 10.71 -4.91 8.77
C VAL A 136 9.62 -3.92 8.36
N LEU A 137 10.02 -2.88 7.64
CA LEU A 137 9.10 -2.03 6.89
C LEU A 137 8.74 -2.77 5.61
N VAL A 138 7.45 -3.00 5.38
CA VAL A 138 6.92 -3.61 4.17
C VAL A 138 6.11 -2.56 3.42
N VAL A 139 6.50 -2.31 2.18
CA VAL A 139 5.85 -1.37 1.25
C VAL A 139 5.33 -2.18 0.08
N GLU A 140 4.01 -2.20 -0.08
CA GLU A 140 3.32 -2.91 -1.16
C GLU A 140 2.56 -1.90 -1.99
N GLN A 141 2.70 -1.95 -3.32
CA GLN A 141 1.92 -1.12 -4.21
C GLN A 141 0.93 -1.95 -5.01
N SER A 142 -0.26 -1.38 -5.22
CA SER A 142 -1.19 -1.91 -6.21
C SER A 142 -0.61 -1.78 -7.61
N ASP A 143 -0.78 -2.82 -8.40
CA ASP A 143 -0.37 -2.89 -9.82
C ASP A 143 -1.27 -2.04 -10.74
N MET A 144 -2.20 -1.27 -10.16
CA MET A 144 -3.07 -0.32 -10.88
C MET A 144 -2.26 0.78 -11.58
N ALA A 145 -2.15 0.65 -12.90
CA ALA A 145 -1.27 1.52 -13.68
C ALA A 145 -1.87 2.88 -14.11
N ARG A 146 -3.20 3.07 -14.01
CA ARG A 146 -3.89 4.31 -14.48
C ARG A 146 -4.54 5.17 -13.40
N LEU A 147 -4.62 4.67 -12.16
CA LEU A 147 -5.06 5.46 -11.01
C LEU A 147 -3.85 5.80 -10.14
N ARG A 148 -3.92 6.87 -9.33
CA ARG A 148 -2.82 7.19 -8.40
C ARG A 148 -2.49 5.96 -7.55
N PRO A 149 -1.22 5.50 -7.51
CA PRO A 149 -0.85 4.24 -6.88
C PRO A 149 -1.35 4.17 -5.44
N LEU A 150 -1.98 3.05 -5.09
CA LEU A 150 -2.35 2.76 -3.72
C LEU A 150 -1.17 2.04 -3.06
N THR A 151 -0.38 2.78 -2.29
CA THR A 151 0.77 2.24 -1.55
C THR A 151 0.34 1.86 -0.13
N PHE A 152 0.47 0.60 0.22
CA PHE A 152 0.29 0.05 1.54
C PHE A 152 1.62 -0.03 2.28
N VAL A 153 1.66 0.44 3.51
CA VAL A 153 2.87 0.45 4.33
C VAL A 153 2.57 -0.17 5.68
N SER A 154 3.34 -1.18 6.07
CA SER A 154 3.25 -1.82 7.38
C SER A 154 4.63 -1.94 8.02
N VAL A 155 4.69 -1.83 9.35
CA VAL A 155 5.89 -2.18 10.11
C VAL A 155 5.61 -3.49 10.82
N GLN A 156 6.48 -4.47 10.63
CA GLN A 156 6.32 -5.82 11.16
C GLN A 156 7.52 -6.16 12.03
N ASP A 157 7.27 -6.97 13.06
CA ASP A 157 8.33 -7.69 13.73
C ASP A 157 8.79 -8.85 12.83
N ALA A 158 10.09 -9.03 12.63
CA ALA A 158 10.60 -9.98 11.65
C ALA A 158 10.46 -11.45 12.07
N GLU A 159 10.45 -11.71 13.39
CA GLU A 159 10.39 -13.07 13.94
C GLU A 159 8.94 -13.55 13.96
N THR A 160 8.06 -12.74 14.54
CA THR A 160 6.63 -13.06 14.68
C THR A 160 5.84 -12.76 13.41
N ARG A 161 6.39 -11.95 12.50
CA ARG A 161 5.69 -11.39 11.31
C ARG A 161 4.43 -10.61 11.68
N ALA A 162 4.27 -10.23 12.94
CA ALA A 162 3.12 -9.50 13.41
C ALA A 162 3.24 -8.03 13.00
N VAL A 163 2.17 -7.48 12.41
CA VAL A 163 2.07 -6.05 12.15
C VAL A 163 2.01 -5.31 13.49
N LEU A 164 2.96 -4.39 13.67
CA LEU A 164 3.11 -3.58 14.88
C LEU A 164 1.96 -2.59 14.99
N ASP A 165 1.41 -2.41 16.19
CA ASP A 165 0.41 -1.36 16.42
C ASP A 165 1.08 0.00 16.59
N LEU A 166 1.10 0.78 15.52
CA LEU A 166 1.76 2.08 15.42
C LEU A 166 0.95 3.20 16.07
N THR A 167 1.62 4.05 16.83
CA THR A 167 1.01 5.24 17.44
C THR A 167 0.68 6.30 16.36
N PRO A 168 -0.18 7.31 16.65
CA PRO A 168 -0.42 8.41 15.73
C PRO A 168 0.87 9.10 15.24
N GLU A 169 1.85 9.29 16.12
CA GLU A 169 3.11 9.96 15.84
C GLU A 169 4.00 9.11 14.92
N GLU A 170 4.08 7.80 15.17
CA GLU A 170 4.81 6.86 14.31
C GLU A 170 4.18 6.77 12.91
N ARG A 171 2.86 6.85 12.83
CA ARG A 171 2.16 6.94 11.54
C ARG A 171 2.45 8.25 10.83
N ALA A 172 2.52 9.38 11.54
CA ALA A 172 2.90 10.66 10.95
C ALA A 172 4.33 10.61 10.38
N MET A 173 5.28 10.05 11.14
CA MET A 173 6.67 9.85 10.68
C MET A 173 6.76 9.06 9.38
N LEU A 174 5.94 8.01 9.21
CA LEU A 174 5.87 7.26 7.96
C LEU A 174 5.27 8.09 6.81
N ARG A 175 4.21 8.88 7.07
CA ARG A 175 3.57 9.73 6.05
C ARG A 175 4.47 10.82 5.53
N GLU A 176 5.25 11.43 6.41
CA GLU A 176 6.07 12.58 6.08
C GLU A 176 7.47 12.18 5.59
N GLY A 177 8.00 11.06 6.10
CA GLY A 177 9.41 10.70 5.87
C GLY A 177 9.66 9.69 4.74
N LEU A 178 8.69 8.84 4.40
CA LEU A 178 8.93 7.74 3.45
C LEU A 178 8.94 8.23 2.00
N PHE A 179 7.96 9.08 1.67
CA PHE A 179 7.81 9.72 0.36
C PHE A 179 7.87 11.23 0.55
N ASP A 180 8.90 11.85 0.00
CA ASP A 180 9.24 13.27 0.16
C ASP A 180 10.06 13.71 -1.07
N ARG A 181 10.42 14.99 -1.16
CA ARG A 181 11.14 15.62 -2.28
C ARG A 181 12.17 14.68 -2.92
N GLY A 182 12.01 14.47 -4.22
CA GLY A 182 12.87 13.59 -5.03
C GLY A 182 12.47 12.11 -5.08
N PHE A 183 11.54 11.63 -4.25
CA PHE A 183 11.07 10.25 -4.29
C PHE A 183 9.63 10.12 -3.76
N ASP A 184 8.68 9.89 -4.68
CA ASP A 184 7.24 9.79 -4.41
C ASP A 184 6.67 8.39 -4.72
N GLU A 185 5.38 8.18 -4.44
CA GLU A 185 4.70 6.90 -4.72
C GLU A 185 4.73 6.55 -6.21
N GLY A 186 4.73 7.55 -7.10
CA GLY A 186 4.80 7.35 -8.55
C GLY A 186 6.16 6.83 -9.00
N ALA A 187 7.25 7.34 -8.42
CA ALA A 187 8.60 6.84 -8.67
C ALA A 187 8.75 5.38 -8.26
N LEU A 188 8.23 5.00 -7.09
CA LEU A 188 8.24 3.59 -6.66
C LEU A 188 7.41 2.69 -7.59
N LEU A 189 6.28 3.19 -8.12
CA LEU A 189 5.46 2.42 -9.07
C LEU A 189 6.24 2.10 -10.34
N ARG A 190 6.94 3.08 -10.91
CA ARG A 190 7.76 2.87 -12.13
C ARG A 190 8.86 1.85 -11.87
N ILE A 191 9.55 1.93 -10.73
CA ILE A 191 10.54 0.94 -10.30
C ILE A 191 9.94 -0.46 -10.18
N ASN A 192 8.74 -0.57 -9.60
CA ASN A 192 8.05 -1.84 -9.42
C ASN A 192 7.58 -2.45 -10.74
N LEU A 193 7.20 -1.62 -11.73
CA LEU A 193 6.85 -2.05 -13.08
C LEU A 193 8.07 -2.56 -13.85
N VAL A 194 9.21 -1.88 -13.75
CA VAL A 194 10.50 -2.32 -14.34
C VAL A 194 10.90 -3.69 -13.77
N GLN A 195 10.98 -3.81 -12.44
CA GLN A 195 11.49 -5.02 -11.79
C GLN A 195 10.43 -6.11 -11.58
N LYS A 196 9.16 -5.85 -11.93
CA LYS A 196 8.00 -6.73 -11.70
C LYS A 196 7.90 -7.18 -10.23
N LYS A 197 8.19 -6.26 -9.31
CA LYS A 197 8.25 -6.51 -7.85
C LYS A 197 7.45 -5.44 -7.09
N PRO A 198 6.13 -5.60 -6.95
CA PRO A 198 5.28 -4.63 -6.25
C PRO A 198 5.44 -4.63 -4.72
N LEU A 199 6.09 -5.67 -4.18
CA LEU A 199 6.37 -5.80 -2.75
C LEU A 199 7.85 -5.48 -2.47
N ARG A 200 8.07 -4.51 -1.59
CA ARG A 200 9.40 -4.10 -1.10
C ARG A 200 9.47 -4.22 0.40
N SER A 201 10.66 -4.54 0.91
CA SER A 201 10.91 -4.60 2.34
C SER A 201 12.25 -3.97 2.71
N VAL A 202 12.29 -3.35 3.88
CA VAL A 202 13.49 -2.76 4.48
C VAL A 202 13.58 -3.25 5.92
N ALA A 203 14.67 -3.92 6.28
CA ALA A 203 14.88 -4.46 7.61
C ALA A 203 15.85 -3.60 8.45
N LEU A 204 15.63 -3.60 9.76
CA LEU A 204 16.50 -2.97 10.75
C LEU A 204 16.59 -3.85 12.00
N GLU A 205 17.82 -4.12 12.45
CA GLU A 205 18.08 -4.77 13.73
C GLU A 205 18.06 -3.74 14.87
N ALA A 206 17.36 -4.00 15.97
CA ALA A 206 17.35 -3.08 17.10
C ALA A 206 18.73 -2.94 17.79
N SER A 207 19.57 -3.97 17.65
CA SER A 207 20.94 -3.97 18.17
C SER A 207 21.85 -2.95 17.45
N SER A 208 21.58 -2.64 16.18
CA SER A 208 22.38 -1.69 15.40
C SER A 208 22.08 -0.22 15.71
N ILE A 209 21.13 0.06 16.61
CA ILE A 209 20.72 1.42 16.98
C ILE A 209 21.68 1.95 18.05
N SER A 210 22.20 3.16 17.86
CA SER A 210 23.10 3.78 18.85
C SER A 210 22.38 4.15 20.15
N ALA A 211 23.12 4.16 21.27
CA ALA A 211 22.58 4.58 22.57
C ALA A 211 22.05 6.02 22.53
N HIS A 212 22.72 6.91 21.80
CA HIS A 212 22.29 8.30 21.60
C HIS A 212 20.93 8.38 20.89
N ALA A 213 20.74 7.61 19.83
CA ALA A 213 19.46 7.56 19.12
C ALA A 213 18.32 7.08 20.02
N ARG A 214 18.58 6.08 20.89
CA ARG A 214 17.60 5.59 21.88
C ARG A 214 17.20 6.69 22.86
N LEU A 215 18.16 7.38 23.46
CA LEU A 215 17.89 8.48 24.40
C LEU A 215 17.09 9.60 23.74
N ALA A 216 17.46 10.01 22.53
CA ALA A 216 16.74 11.02 21.76
C ALA A 216 15.32 10.60 21.38
N GLY A 217 15.10 9.30 21.13
CA GLY A 217 13.77 8.72 20.88
C GLY A 217 12.89 8.72 22.14
N MET A 218 13.44 8.26 23.26
CA MET A 218 12.74 8.22 24.55
C MET A 218 12.35 9.62 25.02
N ALA A 219 13.25 10.60 24.92
CA ALA A 219 12.97 12.00 25.28
C ALA A 219 11.84 12.61 24.44
N ARG A 220 11.78 12.31 23.13
CA ARG A 220 10.67 12.77 22.28
C ARG A 220 9.33 12.15 22.68
N ARG A 221 9.33 10.87 23.05
CA ARG A 221 8.11 10.18 23.47
C ARG A 221 7.58 10.70 24.80
N THR A 222 8.45 10.97 25.77
CA THR A 222 8.03 11.54 27.07
C THR A 222 7.49 12.96 26.93
N LEU A 223 8.05 13.78 26.02
CA LEU A 223 7.52 15.10 25.69
C LEU A 223 6.13 15.00 25.03
N SER A 224 5.95 14.08 24.09
CA SER A 224 4.66 13.86 23.43
C SER A 224 3.58 13.27 24.34
N ALA A 225 3.95 12.59 25.44
CA ALA A 225 2.99 12.04 26.39
C ALA A 225 2.52 13.06 27.44
N ARG A 226 3.12 14.26 27.49
CA ARG A 226 2.82 15.32 28.44
C ARG A 226 2.00 16.48 27.85
N GLY A 227 1.80 16.52 26.54
CA GLY A 227 0.97 17.50 25.83
C GLY A 227 -0.29 16.85 25.27
#